data_AF-A0A167UYT4-F1
#
_entry.id   AF-A0A167UYT4-F1
#
_cell.length_a   1.000
_cell.length_b   1.000
_cell.length_c   1.000
_cell.angle_alpha   90.00
_cell.angle_beta   90.00
_cell.angle_gamma   90.00
#
_symmetry.space_group_name_H-M   'P 1'
#
loop_
_entity.id
_entity.type
_entity.pdbx_description
1 polymer ?
#
loop_
_entity_poly.entity_id
_entity_poly.type
_entity_poly.pdbx_seq_one_letter_code
_entity_poly.pdbx_strand_id
1 'polypeptide(L)'
;MAYKMRNGLRSGSSKRLMIGPGALYKNFDLAAFDPSNESTWGELLGATKGGNEFESSLEWHTVEVDGALGTVEGMEWLTKAEAKLSTNLLEITKENLLMKLPGFGAYNHDANYEILKHDGSIAPTMTTNLALVGEITGKSIPVIIVLEQARCVDAFNLNLGNGKDDVVLKAEFQARFSEDDPTRIPFYILYPKGGSSVAAPVASPAPGTYTGSVQVTLAAAAGVDIYYTTDGSIPTPSTGTKYTGPIDITATTTLKAIAVQGVDTSNVVSFQYTIN
;
A
#
# COMPACT_ATOMS: atom_id res chain seq x y z
N MET A 1 -20.75 -36.15 -22.86
CA MET A 1 -20.12 -34.82 -22.70
C MET A 1 -19.45 -34.79 -21.33
N ALA A 2 -18.13 -34.90 -21.26
CA ALA A 2 -17.41 -34.82 -19.99
C ALA A 2 -17.11 -33.34 -19.69
N TYR A 3 -17.77 -32.80 -18.67
CA TYR A 3 -17.45 -31.48 -18.14
C TYR A 3 -16.03 -31.52 -17.55
N LYS A 4 -15.10 -30.83 -18.21
CA LYS A 4 -13.73 -30.71 -17.72
C LYS A 4 -13.69 -29.54 -16.75
N MET A 5 -13.63 -29.82 -15.44
CA MET A 5 -13.39 -28.78 -14.44
C MET A 5 -12.08 -28.07 -14.78
N ARG A 6 -12.19 -26.81 -15.18
CA ARG A 6 -11.05 -25.88 -15.26
C ARG A 6 -11.05 -25.11 -13.95
N ASN A 7 -9.94 -25.12 -13.24
CA ASN A 7 -9.74 -24.27 -12.07
C ASN A 7 -8.87 -23.06 -12.45
N GLY A 8 -9.04 -21.94 -11.74
CA GLY A 8 -8.26 -20.71 -11.94
C GLY A 8 -6.92 -20.70 -11.19
N LEU A 9 -6.47 -21.85 -10.67
CA LEU A 9 -5.29 -21.96 -9.82
C LEU A 9 -4.01 -21.92 -10.68
N ARG A 10 -3.24 -20.85 -10.55
CA ARG A 10 -1.86 -20.78 -11.04
C ARG A 10 -0.88 -21.24 -9.96
N SER A 11 0.28 -21.80 -10.34
CA SER A 11 1.36 -22.06 -9.39
C SER A 11 1.72 -20.79 -8.60
N GLY A 12 1.79 -20.90 -7.27
CA GLY A 12 2.04 -19.77 -6.36
C GLY A 12 0.84 -18.85 -6.10
N SER A 13 -0.39 -19.23 -6.46
CA SER A 13 -1.60 -18.44 -6.12
C SER A 13 -1.80 -18.29 -4.62
N SER A 14 -1.36 -19.26 -3.81
CA SER A 14 -1.39 -19.17 -2.34
C SER A 14 -0.54 -18.03 -1.78
N LYS A 15 0.50 -17.59 -2.50
CA LYS A 15 1.39 -16.47 -2.14
C LYS A 15 0.95 -15.12 -2.73
N ARG A 16 -0.33 -15.00 -3.11
CA ARG A 16 -0.90 -13.76 -3.68
C ARG A 16 -2.28 -13.46 -3.11
N LEU A 17 -2.66 -14.14 -2.04
CA LEU A 17 -3.94 -13.93 -1.37
C LEU A 17 -3.78 -12.80 -0.37
N MET A 18 -4.60 -11.75 -0.52
CA MET A 18 -4.80 -10.78 0.55
C MET A 18 -5.57 -11.47 1.66
N ILE A 19 -5.05 -11.43 2.88
CA ILE A 19 -5.66 -12.06 4.04
C ILE A 19 -5.74 -11.04 5.16
N GLY A 20 -6.83 -11.08 5.92
CA GLY A 20 -7.04 -10.27 7.10
C GLY A 20 -8.10 -9.19 6.92
N PRO A 21 -8.59 -8.61 8.03
CA PRO A 21 -9.65 -7.61 8.03
C PRO A 21 -9.19 -6.23 7.50
N GLY A 22 -7.88 -6.03 7.39
CA GLY A 22 -7.25 -4.73 7.13
C GLY A 22 -7.36 -3.78 8.32
N ALA A 23 -6.39 -2.89 8.48
CA ALA A 23 -6.36 -1.85 9.51
C ALA A 23 -6.54 -0.47 8.86
N LEU A 24 -7.36 0.39 9.49
CA LEU A 24 -7.56 1.76 9.03
C LEU A 24 -6.62 2.71 9.77
N TYR A 25 -5.90 3.53 9.00
CA TYR A 25 -5.08 4.61 9.50
C TYR A 25 -5.59 5.94 8.96
N LYS A 26 -5.49 7.00 9.78
CA LYS A 26 -5.76 8.38 9.39
C LYS A 26 -4.47 9.19 9.32
N ASN A 27 -4.52 10.32 8.63
CA ASN A 27 -3.39 11.21 8.39
C ASN A 27 -2.23 10.50 7.69
N PHE A 28 -2.54 9.60 6.76
CA PHE A 28 -1.51 8.90 5.99
C PHE A 28 -0.72 9.91 5.14
N ASP A 29 0.58 9.93 5.33
CA ASP A 29 1.53 10.74 4.55
C ASP A 29 2.45 9.82 3.75
N LEU A 30 2.36 9.91 2.43
CA LEU A 30 3.19 9.14 1.53
C LEU A 30 4.69 9.48 1.64
N ALA A 31 5.03 10.73 1.99
CA ALA A 31 6.42 11.18 2.06
C ALA A 31 7.15 10.61 3.29
N ALA A 32 6.42 10.44 4.39
CA ALA A 32 6.95 9.88 5.64
C ALA A 32 6.81 8.35 5.73
N PHE A 33 6.04 7.73 4.83
CA PHE A 33 5.69 6.32 4.89
C PHE A 33 6.89 5.37 4.73
N ASP A 34 7.13 4.56 5.75
CA ASP A 34 8.06 3.43 5.74
C ASP A 34 7.30 2.12 5.99
N PRO A 35 7.27 1.17 5.03
CA PRO A 35 6.58 -0.10 5.18
C PRO A 35 7.13 -1.02 6.28
N SER A 36 8.30 -0.73 6.84
CA SER A 36 8.90 -1.49 7.95
C SER A 36 8.61 -0.88 9.33
N ASN A 37 8.04 0.33 9.37
CA ASN A 37 7.80 1.07 10.59
C ASN A 37 6.34 1.56 10.67
N GLU A 38 5.51 0.84 11.42
CA GLU A 38 4.09 1.13 11.62
C GLU A 38 3.82 2.53 12.20
N SER A 39 4.78 3.13 12.90
CA SER A 39 4.63 4.49 13.44
C SER A 39 4.54 5.56 12.35
N THR A 40 4.97 5.24 11.13
CA THR A 40 4.91 6.14 9.98
C THR A 40 3.62 6.00 9.17
N TRP A 41 2.75 5.03 9.51
CA TRP A 41 1.54 4.74 8.74
C TRP A 41 0.39 5.69 9.09
N GLY A 42 0.58 6.56 10.07
CA GLY A 42 -0.41 7.49 10.58
C GLY A 42 -0.97 7.02 11.92
N GLU A 43 -2.15 7.54 12.26
CA GLU A 43 -2.84 7.19 13.51
C GLU A 43 -3.85 6.06 13.26
N LEU A 44 -3.76 4.99 14.05
CA LEU A 44 -4.72 3.88 13.95
C LEU A 44 -6.11 4.34 14.41
N LEU A 45 -7.14 4.05 13.61
CA LEU A 45 -8.53 4.39 13.93
C LEU A 45 -9.17 3.46 14.98
N GLY A 46 -8.54 2.32 15.28
CA GLY A 46 -8.96 1.36 16.30
C GLY A 46 -9.53 0.06 15.71
N ALA A 47 -10.03 -0.80 16.60
CA ALA A 47 -10.58 -2.11 16.23
C ALA A 47 -11.83 -2.01 15.34
N THR A 48 -11.83 -2.73 14.22
CA THR A 48 -12.99 -2.84 13.30
C THR A 48 -13.65 -4.22 13.41
N LYS A 49 -14.99 -4.28 13.32
CA LYS A 49 -15.75 -5.54 13.37
C LYS A 49 -16.58 -5.77 12.11
N GLY A 50 -16.38 -6.90 11.44
CA GLY A 50 -17.17 -7.31 10.27
C GLY A 50 -16.53 -7.00 8.91
N GLY A 51 -15.24 -6.62 8.90
CA GLY A 51 -14.49 -6.34 7.68
C GLY A 51 -14.60 -4.88 7.24
N ASN A 52 -13.58 -4.44 6.51
CA ASN A 52 -13.55 -3.14 5.85
C ASN A 52 -13.83 -3.36 4.35
N GLU A 53 -14.59 -2.46 3.75
CA GLU A 53 -14.96 -2.55 2.33
C GLU A 53 -14.48 -1.29 1.61
N PHE A 54 -13.74 -1.49 0.51
CA PHE A 54 -13.32 -0.42 -0.39
C PHE A 54 -14.07 -0.58 -1.71
N GLU A 55 -14.72 0.48 -2.15
CA GLU A 55 -15.46 0.55 -3.41
C GLU A 55 -14.90 1.68 -4.26
N SER A 56 -14.65 1.38 -5.54
CA SER A 56 -14.30 2.39 -6.55
C SER A 56 -15.28 2.26 -7.72
N SER A 57 -15.99 3.33 -8.01
CA SER A 57 -16.95 3.43 -9.13
C SER A 57 -16.44 4.40 -10.18
N LEU A 58 -16.40 3.96 -11.44
CA LEU A 58 -15.96 4.74 -12.60
C LEU A 58 -17.08 4.75 -13.65
N GLU A 59 -17.54 5.92 -14.05
CA GLU A 59 -18.52 6.09 -15.13
C GLU A 59 -17.81 6.60 -16.38
N TRP A 60 -18.05 5.92 -17.50
CA TRP A 60 -17.48 6.23 -18.80
C TRP A 60 -18.59 6.72 -19.72
N HIS A 61 -18.36 7.83 -20.40
CA HIS A 61 -19.21 8.24 -21.51
C HIS A 61 -18.70 7.58 -22.79
N THR A 62 -19.60 6.92 -23.51
CA THR A 62 -19.33 6.25 -24.77
C THR A 62 -20.05 6.97 -25.90
N VAL A 63 -19.35 7.27 -26.99
CA VAL A 63 -19.99 7.82 -28.19
C VAL A 63 -20.61 6.69 -29.00
N GLU A 64 -21.92 6.73 -29.18
CA GLU A 64 -22.62 5.81 -30.08
C GLU A 64 -22.36 6.22 -31.53
N VAL A 65 -21.70 5.34 -32.29
CA VAL A 65 -21.43 5.55 -33.71
C VAL A 65 -22.47 4.77 -34.50
N ASP A 66 -23.24 5.48 -35.33
CA ASP A 66 -24.24 4.86 -36.20
C ASP A 66 -23.58 3.85 -37.16
N GLY A 67 -24.12 2.63 -37.20
CA GLY A 67 -23.57 1.51 -37.96
C GLY A 67 -22.48 0.68 -37.27
N ALA A 68 -22.00 1.08 -36.08
CA ALA A 68 -21.12 0.23 -35.27
C ALA A 68 -21.95 -0.77 -34.44
N LEU A 69 -21.46 -2.02 -34.32
CA LEU A 69 -22.13 -3.08 -33.55
C LEU A 69 -21.87 -2.99 -32.04
N GLY A 70 -21.21 -1.94 -31.56
CA GLY A 70 -20.87 -1.74 -30.15
C GLY A 70 -19.93 -0.54 -29.95
N THR A 71 -19.43 -0.38 -28.72
CA THR A 71 -18.48 0.68 -28.36
C THR A 71 -17.20 0.58 -29.20
N VAL A 72 -16.80 1.70 -29.81
CA VAL A 72 -15.57 1.78 -30.60
C VAL A 72 -14.40 2.14 -29.68
N GLU A 73 -13.30 1.39 -29.78
CA GLU A 73 -12.07 1.63 -29.02
C GLU A 73 -11.58 3.08 -29.20
N GLY A 74 -11.36 3.79 -28.09
CA GLY A 74 -10.91 5.19 -28.10
C GLY A 74 -12.03 6.23 -28.19
N MET A 75 -13.30 5.83 -28.31
CA MET A 75 -14.46 6.74 -28.27
C MET A 75 -15.17 6.72 -26.91
N GLU A 76 -14.39 6.59 -25.84
CA GLU A 76 -14.88 6.66 -24.47
C GLU A 76 -13.96 7.54 -23.62
N TRP A 77 -14.55 8.30 -22.70
CA TRP A 77 -13.79 9.04 -21.69
C TRP A 77 -14.48 8.97 -20.34
N LEU A 78 -13.67 9.03 -19.28
CA LEU A 78 -14.14 9.00 -17.91
C LEU A 78 -14.92 10.28 -17.60
N THR A 79 -16.17 10.15 -17.17
CA THR A 79 -17.02 11.29 -16.77
C THR A 79 -17.15 11.42 -15.27
N LYS A 80 -17.01 10.33 -14.53
CA LYS A 80 -17.15 10.33 -13.07
C LYS A 80 -16.24 9.27 -12.46
N ALA A 81 -15.61 9.62 -11.35
CA ALA A 81 -14.93 8.66 -10.50
C ALA A 81 -15.27 8.95 -9.03
N GLU A 82 -15.64 7.91 -8.31
CA GLU A 82 -15.94 7.97 -6.88
C GLU A 82 -15.21 6.82 -6.18
N ALA A 83 -14.58 7.11 -5.04
CA ALA A 83 -13.98 6.10 -4.18
C ALA A 83 -14.54 6.22 -2.77
N LYS A 84 -14.96 5.08 -2.22
CA LYS A 84 -15.62 4.96 -0.92
C LYS A 84 -14.94 3.89 -0.07
N LEU A 85 -14.92 4.12 1.22
CA LEU A 85 -14.39 3.21 2.22
C LEU A 85 -15.40 3.09 3.36
N SER A 86 -15.94 1.89 3.54
CA SER A 86 -16.92 1.56 4.55
C SER A 86 -16.26 0.75 5.66
N THR A 87 -16.46 1.19 6.91
CA THR A 87 -15.91 0.52 8.09
C THR A 87 -16.91 0.53 9.24
N ASN A 88 -16.77 -0.48 10.10
CA ASN A 88 -17.54 -0.62 11.33
C ASN A 88 -16.55 -0.57 12.50
N LEU A 89 -16.44 0.59 13.14
CA LEU A 89 -15.54 0.82 14.27
C LEU A 89 -16.19 0.30 15.55
N LEU A 90 -15.47 -0.55 16.30
CA LEU A 90 -15.89 -0.98 17.64
C LEU A 90 -15.51 0.08 18.69
N GLU A 91 -14.45 0.84 18.43
CA GLU A 91 -13.95 1.87 19.34
C GLU A 91 -14.65 3.21 19.13
N ILE A 92 -15.33 3.66 20.19
CA ILE A 92 -15.95 4.99 20.25
C ILE A 92 -14.98 5.92 20.98
N THR A 93 -14.03 6.47 20.23
CA THR A 93 -13.13 7.52 20.71
C THR A 93 -13.67 8.90 20.32
N LYS A 94 -13.17 9.95 20.98
CA LYS A 94 -13.51 11.33 20.62
C LYS A 94 -13.18 11.61 19.15
N GLU A 95 -12.03 11.14 18.71
CA GLU A 95 -11.52 11.34 17.36
C GLU A 95 -12.40 10.63 16.31
N ASN A 96 -12.85 9.40 16.60
CA ASN A 96 -13.75 8.65 15.72
C ASN A 96 -15.12 9.33 15.62
N LEU A 97 -15.63 9.89 16.72
CA LEU A 97 -16.86 10.68 16.72
C LEU A 97 -16.71 11.97 15.90
N LEU A 98 -15.58 12.66 16.03
CA LEU A 98 -15.29 13.86 15.23
C LEU A 98 -15.12 13.55 13.73
N MET A 99 -14.51 12.41 13.38
CA MET A 99 -14.41 11.96 11.99
C MET A 99 -15.78 11.59 11.39
N LYS A 100 -16.66 10.99 12.20
CA LYS A 100 -18.03 10.67 11.78
C LYS A 100 -18.90 11.92 11.65
N LEU A 101 -18.62 12.95 12.44
CA LEU A 101 -19.37 14.21 12.48
C LEU A 101 -18.52 15.35 11.90
N PRO A 102 -18.43 15.48 10.56
CA PRO A 102 -17.68 16.57 9.96
C PRO A 102 -18.22 17.93 10.43
N GLY A 103 -17.33 18.83 10.86
CA GLY A 103 -17.67 20.18 11.31
C GLY A 103 -17.92 20.31 12.81
N PHE A 104 -17.84 19.21 13.55
CA PHE A 104 -17.86 19.25 15.00
C PHE A 104 -16.46 19.56 15.54
N GLY A 105 -16.42 20.34 16.62
CA GLY A 105 -15.22 20.60 17.41
C GLY A 105 -15.39 20.11 18.85
N ALA A 106 -14.28 19.83 19.53
CA ALA A 106 -14.26 19.50 20.95
C ALA A 106 -13.98 20.77 21.79
N TYR A 107 -14.83 21.01 22.78
CA TYR A 107 -14.75 22.18 23.66
C TYR A 107 -14.76 21.73 25.12
N ASN A 108 -13.90 22.33 25.95
CA ASN A 108 -13.89 22.02 27.36
C ASN A 108 -15.24 22.39 28.02
N HIS A 109 -15.81 21.49 28.82
CA HIS A 109 -16.97 21.77 29.66
C HIS A 109 -16.55 21.89 31.12
N ASP A 110 -15.91 20.84 31.64
CA ASP A 110 -15.43 20.76 33.02
C ASP A 110 -14.26 19.76 33.14
N ALA A 111 -13.87 19.42 34.38
CA ALA A 111 -12.76 18.50 34.64
C ALA A 111 -13.00 17.06 34.12
N ASN A 112 -14.23 16.69 33.80
CA ASN A 112 -14.63 15.34 33.41
C ASN A 112 -15.14 15.25 31.95
N TYR A 113 -15.65 16.35 31.38
CA TYR A 113 -16.35 16.33 30.10
C TYR A 113 -15.80 17.36 29.10
N GLU A 114 -15.74 16.92 27.83
CA GLU A 114 -15.64 17.79 26.66
C GLU A 114 -16.98 17.74 25.90
N ILE A 115 -17.45 18.89 25.42
CA ILE A 115 -18.60 18.99 24.54
C ILE A 115 -18.13 18.88 23.09
N LEU A 116 -18.66 17.88 22.38
CA LEU A 116 -18.57 17.81 20.92
C LEU A 116 -19.77 18.53 20.32
N LYS A 117 -19.55 19.71 19.73
CA LYS A 117 -20.60 20.50 19.08
C LYS A 117 -20.11 21.09 17.77
N HIS A 118 -21.05 21.29 16.86
CA HIS A 118 -20.82 22.13 15.69
C HIS A 118 -20.57 23.58 16.15
N ASP A 119 -19.55 24.21 15.58
CA ASP A 119 -19.14 25.57 15.93
C ASP A 119 -19.97 26.65 15.21
N GLY A 120 -20.86 26.23 14.32
CA GLY A 120 -21.67 27.10 13.47
C GLY A 120 -20.93 27.56 12.21
N SER A 121 -19.70 27.09 12.01
CA SER A 121 -18.91 27.39 10.83
C SER A 121 -19.45 26.65 9.62
N ILE A 122 -19.63 27.39 8.52
CA ILE A 122 -19.90 26.83 7.19
C ILE A 122 -18.60 26.56 6.41
N ALA A 123 -17.44 26.74 7.06
CA ALA A 123 -16.15 26.53 6.43
C ALA A 123 -15.97 25.05 6.05
N PRO A 124 -15.28 24.78 4.93
CA PRO A 124 -14.96 23.41 4.55
C PRO A 124 -14.16 22.74 5.67
N THR A 125 -14.69 21.62 6.15
CA THR A 125 -14.10 20.81 7.22
C THR A 125 -12.78 20.21 6.77
N MET A 126 -11.80 20.11 7.68
CA MET A 126 -10.53 19.45 7.39
C MET A 126 -10.76 18.04 6.85
N THR A 127 -10.18 17.76 5.69
CA THR A 127 -10.18 16.44 5.07
C THR A 127 -8.88 15.73 5.43
N THR A 128 -8.94 14.42 5.63
CA THR A 128 -7.79 13.62 6.04
C THR A 128 -7.55 12.50 5.05
N ASN A 129 -6.29 12.15 4.82
CA ASN A 129 -5.97 10.96 4.04
C ASN A 129 -6.21 9.72 4.91
N LEU A 130 -6.97 8.77 4.38
CA LEU A 130 -7.24 7.48 5.02
C LEU A 130 -6.49 6.38 4.29
N ALA A 131 -5.87 5.48 5.04
CA ALA A 131 -5.17 4.32 4.50
C ALA A 131 -5.78 3.04 5.07
N LEU A 132 -6.28 2.17 4.18
CA LEU A 132 -6.62 0.79 4.50
C LEU A 132 -5.40 -0.09 4.20
N VAL A 133 -4.78 -0.59 5.26
CA VAL A 133 -3.57 -1.43 5.19
C VAL A 133 -3.99 -2.89 5.33
N GLY A 134 -3.59 -3.75 4.41
CA GLY A 134 -3.80 -5.20 4.53
C GLY A 134 -2.60 -6.01 4.06
N GLU A 135 -2.54 -7.26 4.47
CA GLU A 135 -1.41 -8.13 4.19
C GLU A 135 -1.67 -9.03 2.99
N ILE A 136 -0.65 -9.26 2.17
CA ILE A 136 -0.65 -10.29 1.13
C ILE A 136 0.23 -11.44 1.60
N THR A 137 -0.33 -12.65 1.59
CA THR A 137 0.40 -13.89 1.85
C THR A 137 1.61 -13.98 0.93
N GLY A 138 2.81 -14.17 1.45
CA GLY A 138 4.02 -14.26 0.62
C GLY A 138 4.66 -12.93 0.25
N LYS A 139 4.17 -11.81 0.80
CA LYS A 139 4.87 -10.52 0.77
C LYS A 139 5.13 -10.04 2.19
N SER A 140 6.31 -9.46 2.39
CA SER A 140 6.75 -8.92 3.69
C SER A 140 6.34 -7.47 3.92
N ILE A 141 5.67 -6.87 2.94
CA ILE A 141 5.23 -5.46 2.96
C ILE A 141 3.72 -5.47 2.69
N PRO A 142 2.93 -4.67 3.43
CA PRO A 142 1.49 -4.61 3.22
C PRO A 142 1.10 -3.98 1.88
N VAL A 143 -0.11 -4.28 1.44
CA VAL A 143 -0.83 -3.48 0.45
C VAL A 143 -1.57 -2.38 1.17
N ILE A 144 -1.51 -1.17 0.62
CA ILE A 144 -2.20 -0.03 1.21
C ILE A 144 -3.09 0.60 0.15
N ILE A 145 -4.37 0.75 0.47
CA ILE A 145 -5.32 1.52 -0.32
C ILE A 145 -5.47 2.87 0.37
N VAL A 146 -5.06 3.93 -0.30
CA VAL A 146 -5.12 5.30 0.24
C VAL A 146 -6.26 6.05 -0.43
N LEU A 147 -7.16 6.62 0.38
CA LEU A 147 -8.16 7.59 -0.03
C LEU A 147 -7.68 8.98 0.38
N GLU A 148 -7.59 9.87 -0.60
CA GLU A 148 -7.15 11.23 -0.38
C GLU A 148 -8.33 12.13 -0.02
N GLN A 149 -8.08 13.05 0.92
CA GLN A 149 -9.06 14.03 1.37
C GLN A 149 -10.44 13.42 1.72
N ALA A 150 -10.41 12.26 2.39
CA ALA A 150 -11.61 11.51 2.68
C ALA A 150 -12.47 12.22 3.74
N ARG A 151 -13.79 12.18 3.55
CA ARG A 151 -14.77 12.73 4.49
C ARG A 151 -15.90 11.74 4.72
N CYS A 152 -16.40 11.64 5.95
CA CYS A 152 -17.57 10.82 6.22
C CYS A 152 -18.82 11.42 5.56
N VAL A 153 -19.56 10.59 4.82
CA VAL A 153 -20.81 10.96 4.13
C VAL A 153 -22.04 10.27 4.69
N ASP A 154 -21.84 9.21 5.47
CA ASP A 154 -22.92 8.46 6.08
C ASP A 154 -23.50 9.19 7.31
N ALA A 155 -24.81 9.04 7.52
CA ALA A 155 -25.53 9.66 8.63
C ALA A 155 -25.01 9.13 9.98
N PHE A 156 -25.04 9.99 11.01
CA PHE A 156 -24.73 9.54 12.36
C PHE A 156 -25.88 8.68 12.90
N ASN A 157 -25.64 7.38 12.99
CA ASN A 157 -26.56 6.43 13.61
C ASN A 157 -25.79 5.53 14.56
N LEU A 158 -26.08 5.64 15.85
CA LEU A 158 -25.48 4.82 16.89
C LEU A 158 -26.57 3.96 17.53
N ASN A 159 -26.58 2.67 17.19
CA ASN A 159 -27.50 1.72 17.81
C ASN A 159 -26.85 1.14 19.07
N LEU A 160 -27.38 1.52 20.23
CA LEU A 160 -26.87 1.12 21.54
C LEU A 160 -27.27 -0.32 21.95
N GLY A 161 -28.04 -1.01 21.11
CA GLY A 161 -28.41 -2.41 21.32
C GLY A 161 -29.18 -2.66 22.63
N ASN A 162 -29.31 -3.94 22.96
CA ASN A 162 -30.02 -4.40 24.17
C ASN A 162 -29.07 -5.00 25.22
N GLY A 163 -27.77 -4.68 25.16
CA GLY A 163 -26.73 -5.21 26.06
C GLY A 163 -26.19 -6.61 25.72
N LYS A 164 -26.60 -7.20 24.58
CA LYS A 164 -26.05 -8.47 24.05
C LYS A 164 -25.29 -8.31 22.73
N ASP A 165 -25.55 -7.22 22.02
CA ASP A 165 -24.92 -6.90 20.74
C ASP A 165 -23.80 -5.89 20.99
N ASP A 166 -22.70 -6.04 20.24
CA ASP A 166 -21.62 -5.06 20.28
C ASP A 166 -22.06 -3.76 19.62
N VAL A 167 -21.80 -2.63 20.31
CA VAL A 167 -22.04 -1.31 19.76
C VAL A 167 -20.97 -1.03 18.70
N VAL A 168 -21.39 -0.79 17.46
CA VAL A 168 -20.51 -0.47 16.33
C VAL A 168 -20.87 0.89 15.76
N LEU A 169 -19.86 1.72 15.55
CA LEU A 169 -19.96 2.98 14.84
C LEU A 169 -19.71 2.73 13.34
N LYS A 170 -20.77 2.81 12.54
CA LYS A 170 -20.66 2.69 11.09
C LYS A 170 -20.17 4.01 10.49
N ALA A 171 -19.17 3.94 9.62
CA ALA A 171 -18.65 5.10 8.91
C ALA A 171 -18.39 4.75 7.43
N GLU A 172 -18.97 5.54 6.52
CA GLU A 172 -18.63 5.54 5.09
C GLU A 172 -17.86 6.82 4.80
N PHE A 173 -16.64 6.67 4.32
CA PHE A 173 -15.77 7.77 3.89
C PHE A 173 -15.73 7.84 2.37
N GLN A 174 -15.92 9.04 1.83
CA GLN A 174 -15.78 9.31 0.40
C GLN A 174 -14.56 10.17 0.15
N ALA A 175 -13.70 9.75 -0.78
CA ALA A 175 -12.55 10.54 -1.23
C ALA A 175 -13.00 11.76 -2.04
N ARG A 176 -12.21 12.84 -2.01
CA ARG A 176 -12.53 14.09 -2.72
C ARG A 176 -11.37 14.53 -3.59
N PHE A 177 -11.70 15.07 -4.76
CA PHE A 177 -10.72 15.63 -5.68
C PHE A 177 -10.04 16.84 -5.07
N SER A 178 -8.72 16.94 -5.25
CA SER A 178 -7.95 18.12 -4.88
C SER A 178 -8.27 19.28 -5.82
N GLU A 179 -8.22 20.51 -5.30
CA GLU A 179 -8.33 21.72 -6.14
C GLU A 179 -7.13 21.89 -7.08
N ASP A 180 -5.97 21.38 -6.68
CA ASP A 180 -4.73 21.42 -7.48
C ASP A 180 -4.80 20.49 -8.71
N ASP A 181 -5.48 19.34 -8.57
CA ASP A 181 -5.57 18.29 -9.59
C ASP A 181 -7.00 17.70 -9.66
N PRO A 182 -7.97 18.43 -10.23
CA PRO A 182 -9.39 18.04 -10.21
C PRO A 182 -9.72 16.84 -11.12
N THR A 183 -8.78 16.40 -11.94
CA THR A 183 -8.93 15.25 -12.85
C THR A 183 -8.26 13.97 -12.32
N ARG A 184 -7.41 14.08 -11.29
CA ARG A 184 -6.76 12.92 -10.68
C ARG A 184 -7.73 12.26 -9.72
N ILE A 185 -8.02 10.98 -9.97
CA ILE A 185 -8.85 10.19 -9.08
C ILE A 185 -8.21 10.17 -7.68
N PRO A 186 -8.95 10.56 -6.62
CA PRO A 186 -8.40 10.80 -5.28
C PRO A 186 -8.21 9.51 -4.47
N PHE A 187 -7.72 8.44 -5.11
CA PHE A 187 -7.25 7.25 -4.43
C PHE A 187 -6.10 6.62 -5.21
N TYR A 188 -5.25 5.89 -4.49
CA TYR A 188 -4.22 5.07 -5.11
C TYR A 188 -3.93 3.84 -4.25
N ILE A 189 -3.34 2.83 -4.88
CA ILE A 189 -2.98 1.58 -4.21
C ILE A 189 -1.46 1.45 -4.21
N LEU A 190 -0.86 1.44 -3.02
CA LEU A 190 0.53 1.06 -2.84
C LEU A 190 0.61 -0.46 -2.89
N TYR A 191 1.01 -0.96 -4.05
CA TYR A 191 1.25 -2.37 -4.25
C TYR A 191 2.75 -2.69 -4.04
N PRO A 192 3.10 -3.60 -3.11
CA PRO A 192 4.49 -3.96 -2.85
C PRO A 192 5.12 -4.56 -4.11
N LYS A 193 6.15 -3.87 -4.64
CA LYS A 193 6.90 -4.28 -5.83
C LYS A 193 7.82 -5.49 -5.58
N GLY A 194 8.01 -5.89 -4.31
CA GLY A 194 8.79 -7.04 -3.86
C GLY A 194 8.33 -7.53 -2.47
N GLY A 195 8.69 -8.76 -2.13
CA GLY A 195 8.39 -9.43 -0.87
C GLY A 195 9.53 -10.38 -0.56
N SER A 196 10.41 -9.96 0.34
CA SER A 196 11.63 -10.68 0.69
C SER A 196 11.69 -10.83 2.20
N SER A 197 11.59 -12.06 2.71
CA SER A 197 12.11 -12.39 4.05
C SER A 197 13.64 -12.44 4.07
N VAL A 198 14.28 -12.30 2.90
CA VAL A 198 15.71 -12.49 2.71
C VAL A 198 16.41 -11.13 2.67
N ALA A 199 17.32 -10.90 3.62
CA ALA A 199 18.16 -9.72 3.65
C ALA A 199 19.00 -9.60 2.36
N ALA A 200 19.18 -8.37 1.87
CA ALA A 200 20.02 -8.12 0.71
C ALA A 200 21.48 -8.50 1.00
N PRO A 201 22.24 -8.97 -0.01
CA PRO A 201 23.66 -9.24 0.16
C PRO A 201 24.42 -7.97 0.54
N VAL A 202 25.47 -8.10 1.35
CA VAL A 202 26.41 -7.03 1.68
C VAL A 202 27.71 -7.27 0.95
N ALA A 203 28.26 -6.24 0.30
CA ALA A 203 29.55 -6.30 -0.36
C ALA A 203 30.68 -5.81 0.55
N SER A 204 31.82 -6.50 0.51
CA SER A 204 33.06 -6.11 1.18
C SER A 204 34.25 -6.32 0.24
N PRO A 205 35.05 -5.29 -0.06
CA PRO A 205 35.01 -3.94 0.51
C PRO A 205 33.82 -3.12 0.00
N ALA A 206 33.49 -2.01 0.69
CA ALA A 206 32.34 -1.18 0.34
C ALA A 206 32.49 -0.56 -1.08
N PRO A 207 31.38 -0.26 -1.79
CA PRO A 207 31.43 0.44 -3.06
C PRO A 207 32.18 1.78 -2.93
N GLY A 208 33.02 2.10 -3.92
CA GLY A 208 33.91 3.24 -3.84
C GLY A 208 34.92 3.30 -4.98
N THR A 209 35.87 4.22 -4.86
CA THR A 209 36.97 4.39 -5.82
C THR A 209 38.22 3.67 -5.33
N TYR A 210 38.85 2.89 -6.20
CA TYR A 210 40.04 2.10 -5.90
C TYR A 210 41.08 2.23 -7.01
N THR A 211 42.35 2.05 -6.66
CA THR A 211 43.47 2.02 -7.61
C THR A 211 43.87 0.57 -7.88
N GLY A 212 43.90 0.16 -9.14
CA GLY A 212 44.16 -1.23 -9.51
C GLY A 212 42.94 -2.16 -9.36
N SER A 213 43.16 -3.46 -9.17
CA SER A 213 42.06 -4.44 -9.06
C SER A 213 41.50 -4.54 -7.64
N VAL A 214 40.19 -4.71 -7.50
CA VAL A 214 39.50 -4.94 -6.22
C VAL A 214 38.86 -6.32 -6.20
N GLN A 215 39.09 -7.05 -5.12
CA GLN A 215 38.40 -8.31 -4.88
C GLN A 215 37.20 -8.09 -3.96
N VAL A 216 35.99 -8.28 -4.49
CA VAL A 216 34.73 -8.06 -3.79
C VAL A 216 34.15 -9.38 -3.30
N THR A 217 33.84 -9.44 -2.02
CA THR A 217 33.13 -10.56 -1.38
C THR A 217 31.68 -10.16 -1.12
N LEU A 218 30.75 -11.07 -1.37
CA LEU A 218 29.32 -10.90 -1.06
C LEU A 218 28.95 -11.80 0.11
N ALA A 219 28.24 -11.25 1.10
CA ALA A 219 27.76 -11.97 2.27
C ALA A 219 26.23 -11.85 2.40
N ALA A 220 25.57 -12.94 2.75
CA ALA A 220 24.14 -12.99 3.07
C ALA A 220 23.91 -13.93 4.27
N ALA A 221 22.67 -14.02 4.74
CA ALA A 221 22.31 -14.95 5.82
C ALA A 221 22.61 -16.40 5.44
N ALA A 222 22.86 -17.26 6.45
CA ALA A 222 23.17 -18.67 6.22
C ALA A 222 22.02 -19.40 5.49
N GLY A 223 22.37 -20.22 4.49
CA GLY A 223 21.38 -20.97 3.70
C GLY A 223 20.70 -20.18 2.58
N VAL A 224 21.29 -19.05 2.17
CA VAL A 224 20.81 -18.19 1.08
C VAL A 224 21.82 -18.21 -0.07
N ASP A 225 21.34 -18.44 -1.29
CA ASP A 225 22.15 -18.33 -2.50
C ASP A 225 22.21 -16.88 -2.97
N ILE A 226 23.38 -16.39 -3.35
CA ILE A 226 23.54 -15.03 -3.91
C ILE A 226 23.72 -15.14 -5.42
N TYR A 227 23.02 -14.30 -6.18
CA TYR A 227 23.20 -14.14 -7.62
C TYR A 227 23.62 -12.70 -7.92
N TYR A 228 24.55 -12.51 -8.85
CA TYR A 228 25.07 -11.19 -9.18
C TYR A 228 25.29 -11.00 -10.68
N THR A 229 25.43 -9.74 -11.08
CA THR A 229 25.72 -9.28 -12.44
C THR A 229 26.70 -8.10 -12.36
N THR A 230 27.67 -8.06 -13.26
CA THR A 230 28.70 -7.00 -13.34
C THR A 230 28.44 -5.99 -14.46
N ASP A 231 27.48 -6.28 -15.34
CA ASP A 231 27.09 -5.43 -16.47
C ASP A 231 26.01 -4.39 -16.11
N GLY A 232 25.60 -4.33 -14.83
CA GLY A 232 24.52 -3.47 -14.35
C GLY A 232 23.11 -3.97 -14.67
N SER A 233 22.94 -5.14 -15.28
CA SER A 233 21.62 -5.77 -15.48
C SER A 233 21.03 -6.29 -14.17
N ILE A 234 19.72 -6.57 -14.12
CA ILE A 234 19.06 -7.05 -12.90
C ILE A 234 19.36 -8.56 -12.73
N PRO A 235 20.03 -8.99 -11.64
CA PRO A 235 20.30 -10.40 -11.40
C PRO A 235 19.01 -11.13 -11.00
N THR A 236 18.77 -12.29 -11.62
CA THR A 236 17.74 -13.26 -11.22
C THR A 236 18.36 -14.66 -11.18
N PRO A 237 17.71 -15.68 -10.61
CA PRO A 237 18.23 -17.05 -10.66
C PRO A 237 18.52 -17.58 -12.08
N SER A 238 17.88 -17.00 -13.11
CA SER A 238 18.08 -17.37 -14.52
C SER A 238 19.02 -16.45 -15.29
N THR A 239 19.22 -15.20 -14.84
CA THR A 239 20.02 -14.18 -15.56
C THR A 239 21.31 -13.79 -14.85
N GLY A 240 21.41 -14.05 -13.54
CA GLY A 240 22.58 -13.73 -12.73
C GLY A 240 23.52 -14.92 -12.56
N THR A 241 24.79 -14.63 -12.26
CA THR A 241 25.79 -15.65 -11.90
C THR A 241 25.68 -15.98 -10.42
N LYS A 242 25.60 -17.28 -10.07
CA LYS A 242 25.61 -17.71 -8.67
C LYS A 242 26.98 -17.42 -8.04
N TYR A 243 26.97 -16.71 -6.92
CA TYR A 243 28.17 -16.39 -6.15
C TYR A 243 28.72 -17.64 -5.45
N THR A 244 29.95 -17.99 -5.76
CA THR A 244 30.66 -19.15 -5.20
C THR A 244 32.02 -18.79 -4.60
N GLY A 245 32.48 -17.55 -4.81
CA GLY A 245 33.77 -17.06 -4.34
C GLY A 245 33.95 -15.58 -4.69
N PRO A 246 35.07 -14.96 -4.26
CA PRO A 246 35.31 -13.55 -4.47
C PRO A 246 35.26 -13.13 -5.95
N ILE A 247 34.80 -11.92 -6.22
CA ILE A 247 34.63 -11.34 -7.55
C ILE A 247 35.75 -10.35 -7.80
N ASP A 248 36.58 -10.57 -8.81
CA ASP A 248 37.63 -9.64 -9.19
C ASP A 248 37.08 -8.54 -10.12
N ILE A 249 37.19 -7.29 -9.67
CA ILE A 249 36.83 -6.08 -10.41
C ILE A 249 38.11 -5.38 -10.87
N THR A 250 38.36 -5.40 -12.18
CA THR A 250 39.57 -4.84 -12.80
C THR A 250 39.32 -3.54 -13.58
N ALA A 251 38.05 -3.15 -13.75
CA ALA A 251 37.63 -1.92 -14.40
C ALA A 251 36.39 -1.35 -13.70
N THR A 252 36.04 -0.09 -13.98
CA THR A 252 34.84 0.54 -13.43
C THR A 252 33.59 -0.30 -13.74
N THR A 253 32.95 -0.81 -12.70
CA THR A 253 31.93 -1.86 -12.78
C THR A 253 30.74 -1.55 -11.88
N THR A 254 29.53 -1.77 -12.37
CA THR A 254 28.30 -1.72 -11.57
C THR A 254 27.90 -3.15 -11.21
N LEU A 255 28.23 -3.56 -9.99
CA LEU A 255 27.90 -4.87 -9.47
C LEU A 255 26.49 -4.82 -8.85
N LYS A 256 25.54 -5.56 -9.41
CA LYS A 256 24.22 -5.77 -8.79
C LYS A 256 24.14 -7.16 -8.20
N ALA A 257 23.51 -7.30 -7.04
CA ALA A 257 23.35 -8.59 -6.36
C ALA A 257 21.94 -8.78 -5.79
N ILE A 258 21.50 -10.04 -5.73
CA ILE A 258 20.25 -10.49 -5.12
C ILE A 258 20.52 -11.77 -4.33
N ALA A 259 19.91 -11.88 -3.15
CA ALA A 259 19.94 -13.09 -2.33
C ALA A 259 18.64 -13.90 -2.55
N VAL A 260 18.73 -15.22 -2.58
CA VAL A 260 17.66 -16.14 -2.96
C VAL A 260 17.62 -17.30 -1.96
N GLN A 261 16.50 -17.46 -1.27
CA GLN A 261 16.25 -18.58 -0.36
C GLN A 261 15.03 -19.36 -0.86
N GLY A 262 15.28 -20.46 -1.56
CA GLY A 262 14.22 -21.24 -2.21
C GLY A 262 13.50 -20.44 -3.29
N VAL A 263 12.29 -19.97 -2.99
CA VAL A 263 11.45 -19.16 -3.89
C VAL A 263 11.36 -17.69 -3.49
N ASP A 264 11.92 -17.33 -2.34
CA ASP A 264 11.92 -15.95 -1.84
C ASP A 264 13.24 -15.28 -2.21
N THR A 265 13.19 -14.02 -2.63
CA THR A 265 14.36 -13.27 -3.13
C THR A 265 14.47 -11.93 -2.42
N SER A 266 15.67 -11.45 -2.12
CA SER A 266 15.93 -10.12 -1.55
C SER A 266 15.60 -8.99 -2.52
N ASN A 267 15.60 -7.74 -2.02
CA ASN A 267 15.73 -6.58 -2.87
C ASN A 267 17.08 -6.63 -3.62
N VAL A 268 17.11 -6.12 -4.85
CA VAL A 268 18.33 -6.00 -5.64
C VAL A 268 19.14 -4.83 -5.11
N VAL A 269 20.39 -5.08 -4.74
CA VAL A 269 21.34 -4.05 -4.29
C VAL A 269 22.33 -3.75 -5.40
N SER A 270 22.73 -2.47 -5.52
CA SER A 270 23.69 -2.00 -6.51
C SER A 270 24.93 -1.45 -5.81
N PHE A 271 26.10 -1.95 -6.20
CA PHE A 271 27.41 -1.55 -5.71
C PHE A 271 28.22 -0.97 -6.87
N GLN A 272 28.62 0.29 -6.76
CA GLN A 272 29.44 0.96 -7.77
C GLN A 272 30.91 0.92 -7.37
N TYR A 273 31.76 0.35 -8.23
CA TYR A 273 33.20 0.35 -8.06
C TYR A 273 33.84 1.10 -9.22
N THR A 274 34.60 2.15 -8.88
CA THR A 274 35.35 2.95 -9.87
C THR A 274 36.82 2.59 -9.76
N ILE A 275 37.41 2.12 -10.86
CA ILE A 275 38.83 1.78 -10.92
C ILE A 275 39.56 2.86 -11.70
N ASN A 276 40.55 3.49 -11.05
CA ASN A 276 41.42 4.54 -11.61
C ASN A 276 42.84 4.04 -11.89
#